data_AF-A0A0C2G1J0-F1
#
_entry.id   AF-A0A0C2G1J0-F1
#
_cell.length_a   1.000
_cell.length_b   1.000
_cell.length_c   1.000
_cell.angle_alpha   90.00
_cell.angle_beta   90.00
_cell.angle_gamma   90.00
#
_symmetry.space_group_name_H-M   'P 1'
#
loop_
_entity.id
_entity.type
_entity.pdbx_description
1 polymer ?
#
loop_
_entity_poly.entity_id
_entity_poly.type
_entity_poly.pdbx_seq_one_letter_code
_entity_poly.pdbx_strand_id
1 'polypeptide(L)'
;MIQCPVPSQEFGATQVDPNLFSEYKLLLVVIHFLADGRMEHPLYCFSKQPDNRYLVSHATVQRIHRGKRASSDICSWAGHIAECELEVHTFKEFRIGTTPEVEDSMIVTPEQPLREPRHDLVVCMAPMYIYTDWETLLVGIETWLALGATKIVVPVQSASTSCYRILKEYEKR
;
A
#
# COMPACT_ATOMS: atom_id res chain seq x y z
N MET A 1 12.29 -21.14 22.78
CA MET A 1 12.85 -20.13 21.86
C MET A 1 12.01 -20.19 20.61
N ILE A 2 11.02 -19.28 20.45
CA ILE A 2 10.16 -19.27 19.27
C ILE A 2 10.92 -18.50 18.19
N GLN A 3 11.44 -19.19 17.20
CA GLN A 3 12.02 -18.59 16.01
C GLN A 3 10.84 -18.08 15.17
N CYS A 4 10.55 -16.77 15.25
CA CYS A 4 9.63 -16.12 14.31
C CYS A 4 10.28 -16.23 12.92
N PRO A 5 9.67 -16.92 11.93
CA PRO A 5 10.23 -17.03 10.59
C PRO A 5 10.39 -15.65 10.00
N VAL A 6 11.54 -15.37 9.38
CA VAL A 6 11.76 -14.16 8.58
C VAL A 6 10.92 -14.32 7.32
N PRO A 7 9.82 -13.58 7.13
CA PRO A 7 9.19 -13.52 5.82
C PRO A 7 10.17 -12.76 4.92
N SER A 8 10.33 -13.21 3.68
CA SER A 8 10.91 -12.37 2.63
C SER A 8 10.23 -11.00 2.68
N GLN A 9 11.01 -9.91 2.78
CA GLN A 9 10.44 -8.56 2.70
C GLN A 9 9.78 -8.40 1.33
N GLU A 10 8.46 -8.39 1.31
CA GLU A 10 7.70 -8.05 0.12
C GLU A 10 7.46 -6.54 0.14
N PHE A 11 7.98 -5.85 -0.88
CA PHE A 11 7.80 -4.43 -1.07
C PHE A 11 6.76 -4.22 -2.18
N GLY A 12 5.67 -3.53 -1.84
CA GLY A 12 4.74 -3.00 -2.83
C GLY A 12 5.06 -1.53 -3.06
N ALA A 13 5.42 -1.15 -4.30
CA ALA A 13 5.67 0.24 -4.66
C ALA A 13 4.63 0.71 -5.67
N THR A 14 4.02 1.86 -5.41
CA THR A 14 3.02 2.48 -6.29
C THR A 14 3.49 3.88 -6.67
N GLN A 15 3.41 4.19 -7.95
CA GLN A 15 3.74 5.51 -8.46
C GLN A 15 2.56 6.48 -8.27
N VAL A 16 2.84 7.71 -7.84
CA VAL A 16 1.86 8.80 -7.81
C VAL A 16 1.81 9.50 -9.17
N ASP A 17 0.62 9.94 -9.60
CA ASP A 17 0.41 10.55 -10.92
C ASP A 17 1.37 11.74 -11.16
N PRO A 18 2.29 11.64 -12.15
CA PRO A 18 3.26 12.70 -12.44
C PRO A 18 2.60 14.00 -12.92
N ASN A 19 1.37 13.96 -13.46
CA ASN A 19 0.67 15.16 -13.93
C ASN A 19 0.04 15.97 -12.79
N LEU A 20 -0.10 15.39 -11.60
CA LEU A 20 -0.62 16.10 -10.42
C LEU A 20 0.40 17.11 -9.86
N PHE A 21 1.67 16.99 -10.25
CA PHE A 21 2.81 17.77 -9.77
C PHE A 21 3.58 18.44 -10.92
N SER A 22 2.86 19.10 -11.83
CA SER A 22 3.40 19.75 -13.06
C SER A 22 4.49 20.82 -12.81
N GLU A 23 4.79 21.18 -11.57
CA GLU A 23 5.84 22.15 -11.21
C GLU A 23 7.15 21.50 -10.71
N TYR A 24 7.20 20.18 -10.48
CA TYR A 24 8.36 19.52 -9.85
C TYR A 24 9.09 18.58 -10.82
N LYS A 25 10.43 18.66 -10.85
CA LYS A 25 11.33 17.79 -11.64
C LYS A 25 11.51 16.37 -11.05
N LEU A 26 10.70 16.00 -10.07
CA LEU A 26 10.83 14.74 -9.32
C LEU A 26 9.50 14.00 -9.31
N LEU A 27 9.59 12.68 -9.39
CA LEU A 27 8.47 11.73 -9.27
C LEU A 27 8.39 11.22 -7.84
N LEU A 28 7.19 11.18 -7.27
CA LEU A 28 6.96 10.59 -5.95
C LEU A 28 6.52 9.11 -6.08
N VAL A 29 7.18 8.24 -5.35
CA VAL A 29 6.81 6.82 -5.22
C VAL A 29 6.54 6.50 -3.76
N VAL A 30 5.43 5.79 -3.54
CA VAL A 30 5.00 5.34 -2.21
C VAL A 30 5.24 3.84 -2.11
N ILE A 31 5.91 3.43 -1.03
CA ILE A 31 6.31 2.05 -0.82
C ILE A 31 5.67 1.56 0.48
N HIS A 32 4.92 0.47 0.41
CA HIS A 32 4.41 -0.23 1.57
C HIS A 32 5.31 -1.44 1.86
N PHE A 33 5.80 -1.53 3.09
CA PHE A 33 6.60 -2.65 3.56
C PHE A 33 6.24 -3.07 4.99
N LEU A 34 6.54 -4.32 5.33
CA LEU A 34 6.39 -4.87 6.68
C LEU A 34 7.75 -4.91 7.37
N ALA A 35 7.83 -4.36 8.58
CA ALA A 35 9.05 -4.36 9.39
C ALA A 35 8.75 -4.30 10.89
N ASP A 36 9.77 -4.46 11.73
CA ASP A 36 9.63 -4.33 13.19
C ASP A 36 9.19 -2.90 13.55
N GLY A 37 7.98 -2.76 14.08
CA GLY A 37 7.39 -1.46 14.42
C GLY A 37 8.03 -0.75 15.61
N ARG A 38 9.07 -1.33 16.22
CA ARG A 38 9.85 -0.75 17.32
C ARG A 38 11.13 -0.06 16.86
N MET A 39 11.53 -0.28 15.61
CA MET A 39 12.78 0.25 15.06
C MET A 39 12.51 1.33 14.02
N GLU A 40 13.43 2.26 13.89
CA GLU A 40 13.50 3.13 12.71
C GLU A 40 14.14 2.36 11.55
N HIS A 41 13.58 2.52 10.35
CA HIS A 41 14.03 1.83 9.15
C HIS A 41 14.59 2.87 8.19
N PRO A 42 15.91 3.11 8.17
CA PRO A 42 16.51 3.96 7.15
C PRO A 42 16.32 3.27 5.80
N LEU A 43 15.72 4.00 4.85
CA LEU A 43 15.52 3.52 3.49
C LEU A 43 16.11 4.55 2.55
N TYR A 44 16.98 4.09 1.65
CA TYR A 44 17.62 4.90 0.62
C TYR A 44 17.03 4.50 -0.73
N CYS A 45 16.57 5.49 -1.47
CA CYS A 45 16.06 5.31 -2.82
C CYS A 45 17.09 5.83 -3.80
N PHE A 46 17.43 4.99 -4.78
CA PHE A 46 18.43 5.28 -5.79
C PHE A 46 17.75 5.35 -7.15
N SER A 47 17.72 6.55 -7.72
CA SER A 47 17.17 6.80 -9.04
C SER A 47 18.28 7.18 -10.00
N LYS A 48 18.22 6.65 -11.23
CA LYS A 48 19.27 6.84 -12.22
C LYS A 48 18.97 8.08 -13.08
N GLN A 49 19.88 9.06 -13.04
CA GLN A 49 19.81 10.29 -13.82
C GLN A 49 20.25 10.08 -15.28
N PRO A 50 19.92 10.99 -16.21
CA PRO A 50 20.31 10.90 -17.62
C PRO A 50 21.82 10.80 -17.85
N ASP A 51 22.62 11.35 -16.93
CA ASP A 51 24.08 11.33 -16.95
C ASP A 51 24.68 10.07 -16.31
N ASN A 52 23.84 9.06 -16.04
CA ASN A 52 24.22 7.77 -15.45
C ASN A 52 24.68 7.85 -13.98
N ARG A 53 24.49 8.99 -13.29
CA ARG A 53 24.68 9.11 -11.83
C ARG A 53 23.41 8.70 -11.09
N TYR A 54 23.56 8.35 -9.81
CA TYR A 54 22.43 8.08 -8.94
C TYR A 54 22.04 9.34 -8.16
N LEU A 55 20.77 9.72 -8.27
CA LEU A 55 20.09 10.53 -7.27
C LEU A 55 19.81 9.62 -6.06
N VAL A 56 20.36 9.99 -4.90
CA VAL A 56 20.15 9.27 -3.64
C VAL A 56 19.22 10.10 -2.77
N SER A 57 18.02 9.58 -2.50
CA SER A 57 17.06 10.19 -1.58
C SER A 57 16.91 9.33 -0.34
N HIS A 58 16.86 9.95 0.84
CA HIS A 58 16.47 9.24 2.06
C HIS A 58 14.94 9.24 2.16
N ALA A 59 14.34 8.06 2.26
CA ALA A 59 12.90 7.92 2.28
C ALA A 59 12.31 8.42 3.60
N THR A 60 11.15 9.07 3.52
CA THR A 60 10.39 9.42 4.72
C THR A 60 9.54 8.24 5.13
N VAL A 61 9.85 7.61 6.26
CA VAL A 61 9.16 6.40 6.74
C VAL A 61 8.14 6.72 7.83
N GLN A 62 6.89 6.33 7.61
CA GLN A 62 5.79 6.46 8.55
C GLN A 62 5.20 5.10 8.93
N ARG A 63 4.79 4.93 10.19
CA ARG A 63 4.16 3.71 10.68
C ARG A 63 2.64 3.80 10.56
N ILE A 64 2.04 2.83 9.88
CA ILE A 64 0.59 2.69 9.78
C ILE A 64 0.11 2.13 11.13
N HIS A 65 -0.53 2.98 11.95
CA HIS A 65 -1.06 2.68 13.30
C HIS A 65 -0.09 2.79 14.50
N ARG A 66 0.53 3.98 14.71
CA ARG A 66 1.35 4.26 15.91
C ARG A 66 0.66 4.03 17.26
N GLY A 67 -0.68 4.08 17.35
CA GLY A 67 -1.41 4.09 18.63
C GLY A 67 -2.08 2.79 19.10
N LYS A 68 -2.22 1.74 18.27
CA LYS A 68 -3.18 0.65 18.57
C LYS A 68 -2.58 -0.67 19.13
N ARG A 69 -1.25 -0.82 19.18
CA ARG A 69 -0.59 -2.11 19.51
C ARG A 69 0.71 -1.98 20.33
N ALA A 70 0.76 -1.02 21.26
CA ALA A 70 1.93 -0.85 22.13
C ALA A 70 2.04 -1.88 23.28
N SER A 71 1.10 -2.83 23.42
CA SER A 71 1.01 -3.70 24.63
C SER A 71 1.43 -5.17 24.42
N SER A 72 2.12 -5.52 23.33
CA SER A 72 2.60 -6.89 23.07
C SER A 72 4.05 -6.87 22.61
N ASP A 73 4.98 -7.28 23.49
CA ASP A 73 6.43 -7.24 23.28
C ASP A 73 7.00 -8.43 22.47
N ILE A 74 6.13 -9.36 22.05
CA ILE A 74 6.53 -10.57 21.32
C ILE A 74 6.16 -10.39 19.84
N CYS A 75 7.18 -10.23 18.98
CA CYS A 75 7.12 -10.07 17.51
C CYS A 75 6.13 -8.97 17.03
N SER A 76 6.55 -7.68 17.07
CA SER A 76 5.72 -6.51 16.69
C SER A 76 5.93 -6.06 15.24
N TRP A 77 5.62 -6.92 14.27
CA TRP A 77 5.62 -6.53 12.85
C TRP A 77 4.48 -5.52 12.57
N ALA A 78 4.79 -4.45 11.84
CA ALA A 78 3.84 -3.43 11.45
C ALA A 78 4.05 -3.00 9.99
N GLY A 79 2.96 -2.54 9.36
CA GLY A 79 3.00 -1.88 8.06
C GLY A 79 3.61 -0.48 8.17
N HIS A 80 4.49 -0.17 7.24
CA HIS A 80 5.14 1.12 7.10
C HIS A 80 4.97 1.65 5.68
N ILE A 81 4.86 2.97 5.57
CA ILE A 81 4.83 3.68 4.30
C ILE A 81 6.16 4.44 4.19
N ALA A 82 6.87 4.26 3.09
CA ALA A 82 8.04 5.06 2.74
C ALA A 82 7.73 5.90 1.49
N GLU A 83 8.12 7.16 1.53
CA GLU A 83 8.01 8.08 0.39
C GLU A 83 9.41 8.33 -0.19
N CYS A 84 9.57 8.05 -1.48
CA CYS A 84 10.80 8.24 -2.25
C CYS A 84 10.62 9.32 -3.31
N GLU A 85 11.62 10.17 -3.46
CA GLU A 85 11.73 11.13 -4.55
C GLU A 85 12.67 10.57 -5.63
N LEU A 86 12.15 10.37 -6.84
CA LEU A 86 12.89 9.81 -7.96
C LEU A 86 13.00 10.82 -9.10
N GLU A 87 14.01 10.66 -9.95
CA GLU A 87 14.09 11.37 -11.22
C GLU A 87 12.93 10.94 -12.14
N VAL A 88 12.34 11.90 -12.86
CA VAL A 88 11.16 11.67 -13.71
C VAL A 88 11.38 10.60 -14.78
N HIS A 89 12.61 10.43 -15.23
CA HIS A 89 12.99 9.45 -16.26
C HIS A 89 13.15 8.03 -15.71
N THR A 90 13.14 7.85 -14.39
CA THR A 90 13.33 6.55 -13.70
C THR A 90 12.00 5.86 -13.37
N PHE A 91 10.95 6.10 -14.16
CA PHE A 91 9.60 5.59 -13.89
C PHE A 91 9.43 4.06 -14.04
N LYS A 92 10.42 3.36 -14.64
CA LYS A 92 10.33 1.91 -14.89
C LYS A 92 10.93 1.07 -13.78
N GLU A 93 12.06 1.49 -13.24
CA GLU A 93 12.79 0.75 -12.22
C GLU A 93 13.64 1.73 -11.40
N PHE A 94 13.65 1.57 -10.09
CA PHE A 94 14.57 2.26 -9.19
C PHE A 94 15.14 1.25 -8.19
N ARG A 95 16.14 1.64 -7.41
CA ARG A 95 16.70 0.74 -6.39
C ARG A 95 16.38 1.24 -5.00
N ILE A 96 16.20 0.32 -4.06
CA ILE A 96 15.99 0.62 -2.64
C ILE A 96 16.98 -0.16 -1.79
N GLY A 97 17.61 0.50 -0.83
CA GLY A 97 18.54 -0.11 0.12
C GLY A 97 18.25 0.33 1.54
N THR A 98 18.67 -0.46 2.52
CA THR A 98 18.68 -0.05 3.94
C THR A 98 20.00 0.62 4.33
N THR A 99 20.96 0.64 3.41
CA THR A 99 22.28 1.23 3.54
C THR A 99 22.52 2.22 2.40
N PRO A 100 23.48 3.16 2.53
CA PRO A 100 23.77 4.13 1.49
C PRO A 100 24.50 3.55 0.27
N GLU A 101 24.91 2.28 0.31
CA GLU A 101 25.59 1.58 -0.78
C GLU A 101 24.61 1.09 -1.86
N VAL A 102 24.91 1.38 -3.13
CA VAL A 102 24.03 1.02 -4.26
C VAL A 102 24.11 -0.47 -4.56
N GLU A 103 25.25 -1.10 -4.31
CA GLU A 103 25.53 -2.50 -4.61
C GLU A 103 24.62 -3.45 -3.82
N ASP A 104 24.28 -3.06 -2.59
CA ASP A 104 23.43 -3.83 -1.67
C ASP A 104 21.93 -3.55 -1.84
N SER A 105 21.58 -2.63 -2.76
CA SER A 105 20.19 -2.24 -2.99
C SER A 105 19.44 -3.23 -3.91
N MET A 106 18.13 -3.33 -3.69
CA MET A 106 17.21 -4.16 -4.45
C MET A 106 16.51 -3.34 -5.54
N ILE A 107 16.34 -3.91 -6.74
CA ILE A 107 15.57 -3.27 -7.81
C ILE A 107 14.07 -3.40 -7.52
N VAL A 108 13.36 -2.29 -7.64
CA VAL A 108 11.90 -2.19 -7.47
C VAL A 108 11.30 -1.63 -8.74
N THR A 109 10.26 -2.31 -9.24
CA THR A 109 9.43 -1.84 -10.35
C THR A 109 8.14 -1.27 -9.75
N PRO A 110 7.91 0.06 -9.81
CA PRO A 110 6.69 0.63 -9.30
C PRO A 110 5.49 0.21 -10.15
N GLU A 111 4.38 -0.11 -9.50
CA GLU A 111 3.11 -0.30 -10.16
C GLU A 111 2.63 1.04 -10.72
N GLN A 112 2.22 1.04 -11.99
CA GLN A 112 1.65 2.24 -12.60
C GLN A 112 0.32 2.54 -11.91
N PRO A 113 0.01 3.82 -11.64
CA PRO A 113 -1.28 4.18 -11.08
C PRO A 113 -2.37 3.68 -12.03
N LEU A 114 -3.28 2.88 -11.49
CA LEU A 114 -4.46 2.43 -12.21
C LEU A 114 -5.20 3.68 -12.68
N ARG A 115 -5.20 3.92 -14.00
CA ARG A 115 -6.01 4.96 -14.65
C ARG A 115 -7.46 4.52 -14.77
N GLU A 116 -8.00 3.93 -13.71
CA GLU A 116 -9.43 3.75 -13.62
C GLU A 116 -10.08 5.14 -13.56
N PRO A 117 -11.25 5.33 -14.19
CA PRO A 117 -11.99 6.56 -14.05
C PRO A 117 -12.19 6.86 -12.58
N ARG A 118 -12.00 8.12 -12.19
CA ARG A 118 -12.26 8.56 -10.83
C ARG A 118 -13.72 8.26 -10.50
N HIS A 119 -13.90 7.50 -9.43
CA HIS A 119 -15.20 7.19 -8.87
C HIS A 119 -15.70 8.40 -8.06
N ASP A 120 -16.95 8.82 -8.28
CA ASP A 120 -17.55 9.97 -7.58
C ASP A 120 -17.63 9.72 -6.06
N LEU A 121 -17.94 8.49 -5.67
CA LEU A 121 -17.93 8.02 -4.29
C LEU A 121 -17.41 6.59 -4.21
N VAL A 122 -16.35 6.40 -3.43
CA VAL A 122 -15.78 5.09 -3.08
C VAL A 122 -16.01 4.81 -1.61
N VAL A 123 -16.57 3.62 -1.31
CA VAL A 123 -16.81 3.17 0.06
C VAL A 123 -15.92 1.98 0.37
N CYS A 124 -15.02 2.13 1.35
CA CYS A 124 -14.22 1.01 1.87
C CYS A 124 -14.89 0.44 3.11
N MET A 125 -15.47 -0.75 3.00
CA MET A 125 -16.12 -1.42 4.13
C MET A 125 -15.05 -1.99 5.07
N ALA A 126 -15.11 -1.63 6.35
CA ALA A 126 -14.21 -2.21 7.34
C ALA A 126 -14.50 -3.72 7.49
N PRO A 127 -13.46 -4.57 7.71
CA PRO A 127 -13.69 -5.96 8.05
C PRO A 127 -14.44 -6.03 9.39
N MET A 128 -15.73 -6.33 9.32
CA MET A 128 -16.62 -6.42 10.47
C MET A 128 -17.33 -7.77 10.48
N TYR A 129 -17.89 -8.14 11.64
CA TYR A 129 -18.78 -9.29 11.80
C TYR A 129 -20.02 -9.23 10.88
N ILE A 130 -20.27 -8.13 10.18
CA ILE A 130 -21.31 -8.06 9.14
C ILE A 130 -21.13 -9.10 8.03
N TYR A 131 -19.95 -9.71 7.87
CA TYR A 131 -19.73 -10.79 6.90
C TYR A 131 -20.20 -12.17 7.38
N THR A 132 -20.69 -12.28 8.62
CA THR A 132 -21.35 -13.50 9.10
C THR A 132 -22.86 -13.48 8.87
N ASP A 133 -23.47 -12.29 8.82
CA ASP A 133 -24.91 -12.09 8.68
C ASP A 133 -25.25 -11.42 7.34
N TRP A 134 -25.89 -12.15 6.45
CA TRP A 134 -26.02 -11.73 5.05
C TRP A 134 -27.03 -10.60 4.86
N GLU A 135 -28.05 -10.53 5.71
CA GLU A 135 -29.05 -9.48 5.75
C GLU A 135 -28.39 -8.13 6.01
N THR A 136 -27.54 -8.07 7.04
CA THR A 136 -26.81 -6.85 7.40
C THR A 136 -25.85 -6.42 6.30
N LEU A 137 -25.14 -7.37 5.68
CA LEU A 137 -24.26 -7.08 4.53
C LEU A 137 -25.05 -6.49 3.36
N LEU A 138 -26.16 -7.12 2.99
CA LEU A 138 -26.99 -6.72 1.85
C LEU A 138 -27.56 -5.31 2.05
N VAL A 139 -28.16 -5.06 3.22
CA VAL A 139 -28.69 -3.73 3.56
C VAL A 139 -27.59 -2.67 3.54
N GLY A 140 -26.39 -3.00 4.03
CA GLY A 140 -25.24 -2.12 3.97
C GLY A 140 -24.85 -1.74 2.55
N ILE A 141 -24.69 -2.73 1.67
CA ILE A 141 -24.34 -2.53 0.25
C ILE A 141 -25.41 -1.67 -0.44
N GLU A 142 -26.69 -2.04 -0.33
CA GLU A 142 -27.81 -1.31 -0.95
C GLU A 142 -27.93 0.13 -0.45
N THR A 143 -27.67 0.36 0.84
CA THR A 143 -27.67 1.71 1.41
C THR A 143 -26.58 2.58 0.77
N TRP A 144 -25.37 2.04 0.60
CA TRP A 144 -24.28 2.79 -0.04
C TRP A 144 -24.55 3.05 -1.52
N LEU A 145 -25.10 2.06 -2.23
CA LEU A 145 -25.54 2.24 -3.62
C LEU A 145 -26.60 3.34 -3.73
N ALA A 146 -27.59 3.35 -2.85
CA ALA A 146 -28.64 4.38 -2.80
C ALA A 146 -28.10 5.78 -2.49
N LEU A 147 -26.98 5.87 -1.75
CA LEU A 147 -26.28 7.13 -1.48
C LEU A 147 -25.33 7.57 -2.61
N GLY A 148 -25.30 6.84 -3.73
CA GLY A 148 -24.50 7.17 -4.90
C GLY A 148 -23.08 6.58 -4.89
N ALA A 149 -22.82 5.54 -4.10
CA ALA A 149 -21.53 4.85 -4.16
C ALA A 149 -21.32 4.22 -5.54
N THR A 150 -20.25 4.65 -6.20
CA THR A 150 -19.86 4.16 -7.54
C THR A 150 -18.84 3.02 -7.48
N LYS A 151 -18.22 2.80 -6.31
CA LYS A 151 -17.35 1.65 -6.03
C LYS A 151 -17.42 1.31 -4.55
N ILE A 152 -17.58 0.02 -4.24
CA ILE A 152 -17.57 -0.49 -2.88
C ILE A 152 -16.45 -1.53 -2.78
N VAL A 153 -15.51 -1.30 -1.86
CA VAL A 153 -14.37 -2.19 -1.61
C VAL A 153 -14.62 -2.97 -0.34
N VAL A 154 -14.66 -4.30 -0.46
CA VAL A 154 -14.97 -5.22 0.65
C VAL A 154 -13.77 -6.14 0.89
N PRO A 155 -13.01 -5.97 1.98
CA PRO A 155 -11.91 -6.87 2.33
C PRO A 155 -12.46 -8.19 2.87
N VAL A 156 -12.33 -9.27 2.09
CA VAL A 156 -12.76 -10.61 2.49
C VAL A 156 -11.60 -11.34 3.17
N GLN A 157 -11.60 -11.37 4.49
CA GLN A 157 -10.68 -12.21 5.29
C GLN A 157 -11.38 -13.49 5.77
N SER A 158 -12.64 -13.36 6.20
CA SER A 158 -13.55 -14.45 6.52
C SER A 158 -14.98 -13.98 6.24
N ALA A 159 -15.80 -14.85 5.63
CA ALA A 159 -17.19 -14.58 5.31
C ALA A 159 -17.98 -15.89 5.32
N SER A 160 -19.28 -15.82 5.66
CA SER A 160 -20.16 -16.97 5.48
C SER A 160 -20.30 -17.29 3.98
N THR A 161 -20.62 -18.54 3.64
CA THR A 161 -20.82 -18.96 2.24
C THR A 161 -21.90 -18.10 1.56
N SER A 162 -22.95 -17.74 2.30
CA SER A 162 -24.04 -16.88 1.82
C SER A 162 -23.56 -15.47 1.50
N CYS A 163 -22.82 -14.84 2.43
CA CYS A 163 -22.24 -13.52 2.21
C CYS A 163 -21.29 -13.50 1.02
N TYR A 164 -20.41 -14.50 0.91
CA TYR A 164 -19.47 -14.60 -0.21
C TYR A 164 -20.19 -14.75 -1.56
N ARG A 165 -21.25 -15.55 -1.62
CA ARG A 165 -22.08 -15.68 -2.84
C ARG A 165 -22.72 -14.36 -3.23
N ILE A 166 -23.28 -13.62 -2.27
CA ILE A 166 -23.87 -12.30 -2.52
C ILE A 166 -22.81 -11.33 -3.07
N LEU A 167 -21.65 -11.23 -2.42
CA LEU A 167 -20.55 -10.39 -2.90
C LEU A 167 -20.14 -10.75 -4.34
N LYS A 168 -20.10 -12.03 -4.68
CA LYS A 168 -19.82 -12.51 -6.04
C LYS A 168 -20.89 -12.12 -7.07
N GLU A 169 -22.14 -11.96 -6.67
CA GLU A 169 -23.17 -11.44 -7.58
C GLU A 169 -23.03 -9.93 -7.80
N TYR A 170 -22.61 -9.16 -6.78
CA TYR A 170 -22.31 -7.73 -6.95
C TYR A 170 -21.04 -7.48 -7.78
N GLU A 171 -20.03 -8.34 -7.67
CA GLU A 171 -18.79 -8.22 -8.46
C GLU A 171 -19.01 -8.38 -9.97
N LYS A 172 -20.09 -9.06 -10.39
CA LYS A 172 -20.43 -9.26 -11.81
C LYS A 172 -21.12 -8.05 -12.46
N ARG A 173 -21.63 -7.11 -11.66
CA ARG A 173 -22.27 -5.89 -12.15
C ARG A 173 -21.24 -4.84 -12.52
#